data_AF-A0A9D9NX95-F1
#
_entry.id   AF-A0A9D9NX95-F1
#
_cell.length_a   1.000
_cell.length_b   1.000
_cell.length_c   1.000
_cell.angle_alpha   90.00
_cell.angle_beta   90.00
_cell.angle_gamma   90.00
#
_symmetry.space_group_name_H-M   'P 1'
#
loop_
_entity.id
_entity.type
_entity.pdbx_description
1 polymer ?
#
loop_
_entity_poly.entity_id
_entity_poly.type
_entity_poly.pdbx_seq_one_letter_code
_entity_poly.pdbx_strand_id
1 'polypeptide(L)'
;MDAQSLNYQRVIDDALKILYSHHYRLMSRLLPRVIEQINLSEKELLEELRASPIGQVLQRLAAIAQGRLIEQRERILENIELVLQLLFWAPGAEDYSVPRAFWESELGRLLSQAKFRAYEPNELVSITQAAHRLGVTRPTIYRWMDERKLEYVRDEHSGRTFIIRRDVEALRQQLQESA
;
A
#
# COMPACT_ATOMS: atom_id res chain seq x y z
N MET A 1 22.57 9.19 -2.55
CA MET A 1 21.39 9.61 -3.34
C MET A 1 20.40 10.13 -2.34
N ASP A 2 20.30 11.46 -2.24
CA ASP A 2 19.40 12.10 -1.30
C ASP A 2 17.97 11.68 -1.63
N ALA A 3 17.25 11.18 -0.62
CA ALA A 3 15.83 10.93 -0.71
C ALA A 3 15.16 12.28 -0.99
N GLN A 4 14.96 12.60 -2.27
CA GLN A 4 14.11 13.70 -2.70
C GLN A 4 12.83 13.59 -1.90
N SER A 5 12.58 14.57 -1.03
CA SER A 5 11.37 14.64 -0.23
C SER A 5 10.20 14.51 -1.20
N LEU A 6 9.58 13.33 -1.26
CA LEU A 6 8.45 13.09 -2.14
C LEU A 6 7.44 14.18 -1.83
N ASN A 7 7.02 14.93 -2.86
CA ASN A 7 5.91 15.85 -2.71
C ASN A 7 4.64 15.01 -2.57
N TYR A 8 4.38 14.55 -1.35
CA TYR A 8 3.27 13.66 -1.07
C TYR A 8 1.92 14.28 -1.44
N GLN A 9 1.77 15.61 -1.40
CA GLN A 9 0.55 16.24 -1.87
C GLN A 9 0.33 16.01 -3.36
N ARG A 10 1.39 16.16 -4.18
CA ARG A 10 1.32 15.84 -5.61
C ARG A 10 0.96 14.37 -5.83
N VAL A 11 1.59 13.45 -5.10
CA VAL A 11 1.30 12.01 -5.18
C VAL A 11 -0.17 11.71 -4.85
N ILE A 12 -0.70 12.34 -3.81
CA ILE A 12 -2.12 12.22 -3.43
C ILE A 12 -3.02 12.75 -4.54
N ASP A 13 -2.71 13.94 -5.07
CA ASP A 13 -3.51 14.55 -6.14
C ASP A 13 -3.54 13.69 -7.40
N ASP A 14 -2.38 13.15 -7.80
CA ASP A 14 -2.25 12.25 -8.96
C ASP A 14 -3.07 10.96 -8.73
N ALA A 15 -2.99 10.37 -7.53
CA ALA A 15 -3.76 9.19 -7.16
C ALA A 15 -5.28 9.45 -7.19
N LEU A 16 -5.73 10.58 -6.63
CA LEU A 16 -7.12 10.98 -6.61
C LEU A 16 -7.65 11.22 -8.02
N LYS A 17 -6.87 11.84 -8.91
CA LYS A 17 -7.24 12.05 -10.32
C LYS A 17 -7.40 10.71 -11.06
N ILE A 18 -6.52 9.74 -10.82
CA ILE A 18 -6.61 8.39 -11.42
C ILE A 18 -7.89 7.69 -10.94
N LEU A 19 -8.12 7.66 -9.63
CA LEU A 19 -9.30 7.05 -9.03
C LEU A 19 -10.59 7.70 -9.54
N TYR A 20 -10.64 9.03 -9.54
CA TYR A 20 -11.77 9.78 -10.08
C TYR A 20 -12.01 9.45 -11.54
N SER A 21 -10.98 9.50 -12.40
CA SER A 21 -11.12 9.24 -13.83
C SER A 21 -11.63 7.83 -14.12
N HIS A 22 -11.18 6.83 -13.35
CA HIS A 22 -11.65 5.46 -13.48
C HIS A 22 -13.14 5.34 -13.13
N HIS A 23 -13.55 5.90 -12.00
CA HIS A 23 -14.94 5.80 -11.53
C HIS A 23 -15.90 6.70 -12.31
N TYR A 24 -15.46 7.90 -12.71
CA TYR A 24 -16.21 8.80 -13.57
C TYR A 24 -16.62 8.10 -14.86
N ARG A 25 -15.70 7.36 -15.51
CA ARG A 25 -16.02 6.61 -16.73
C ARG A 25 -17.13 5.58 -16.54
N LEU A 26 -17.18 4.92 -15.39
CA LEU A 26 -18.24 3.98 -15.05
C LEU A 26 -19.55 4.72 -14.78
N MET A 27 -19.51 5.77 -13.94
CA MET A 27 -20.67 6.54 -13.54
C MET A 27 -21.33 7.26 -14.72
N SER A 28 -20.55 7.81 -15.65
CA SER A 28 -21.07 8.43 -16.87
C SER A 28 -21.84 7.47 -17.77
N ARG A 29 -21.65 6.15 -17.62
CA ARG A 29 -22.41 5.13 -18.35
C ARG A 29 -23.65 4.65 -17.59
N LEU A 30 -23.56 4.55 -16.26
CA LEU A 30 -24.65 4.07 -15.41
C LEU A 30 -25.67 5.17 -15.10
N LEU A 31 -25.19 6.40 -14.84
CA LEU A 31 -25.98 7.54 -14.36
C LEU A 31 -25.59 8.84 -15.10
N PRO A 32 -25.69 8.89 -16.44
CA PRO A 32 -25.23 10.02 -17.25
C PRO A 32 -25.85 11.37 -16.82
N ARG A 33 -27.15 11.38 -16.52
CA ARG A 33 -27.87 12.60 -16.12
C ARG A 33 -27.37 13.22 -14.81
N VAL A 34 -26.86 12.39 -13.89
CA VAL A 34 -26.31 12.88 -12.60
C VAL A 34 -24.95 13.52 -12.84
N ILE A 35 -24.13 12.91 -13.71
CA ILE A 35 -22.79 13.39 -14.02
C ILE A 35 -22.83 14.71 -14.82
N GLU A 36 -23.75 14.84 -15.77
CA GLU A 36 -23.93 16.07 -16.57
C GLU A 36 -24.25 17.31 -15.72
N GLN A 37 -24.75 17.12 -14.50
CA GLN A 37 -25.06 18.22 -13.58
C GLN A 37 -23.84 18.69 -12.76
N ILE A 38 -22.73 17.94 -12.79
CA ILE A 38 -21.50 18.29 -12.08
C ILE A 38 -20.75 19.34 -12.89
N ASN A 39 -20.91 20.61 -12.52
CA ASN A 39 -20.17 21.74 -13.08
C ASN A 39 -19.14 22.24 -12.06
N LEU A 40 -18.01 21.56 -11.97
CA LEU A 40 -16.87 21.99 -11.15
C LEU A 40 -15.68 22.32 -12.06
N SER A 41 -14.97 23.40 -11.75
CA SER A 41 -13.64 23.62 -12.33
C SER A 41 -12.66 22.54 -11.86
N GLU A 42 -11.53 22.36 -12.57
CA GLU A 42 -10.52 21.37 -12.17
C GLU A 42 -10.01 21.61 -10.74
N LYS A 43 -9.88 22.88 -10.34
CA LYS A 43 -9.42 23.26 -9.01
C LYS A 43 -10.44 22.86 -7.94
N GLU A 44 -11.71 23.22 -8.12
CA GLU A 44 -12.79 22.88 -7.19
C GLU A 44 -12.96 21.37 -7.07
N LEU A 45 -12.89 20.64 -8.20
CA LEU A 45 -12.93 19.18 -8.21
C LEU A 45 -11.78 18.59 -7.37
N LEU A 46 -10.57 19.10 -7.51
CA LEU A 46 -9.43 18.58 -6.74
C LEU A 46 -9.57 18.89 -5.24
N GLU A 47 -10.11 20.04 -4.88
CA GLU A 47 -10.41 20.38 -3.48
C GLU A 47 -11.48 19.43 -2.89
N GLU A 48 -12.54 19.13 -3.63
CA GLU A 48 -13.56 18.13 -3.26
C GLU A 48 -12.96 16.72 -3.13
N LEU A 49 -12.11 16.31 -4.07
CA LEU A 49 -11.44 15.01 -4.01
C LEU A 49 -10.51 14.90 -2.79
N ARG A 50 -9.80 15.97 -2.43
CA ARG A 50 -8.98 15.99 -1.22
C ARG A 50 -9.81 15.95 0.06
N ALA A 51 -10.96 16.62 0.08
CA ALA A 51 -11.89 16.62 1.21
C ALA A 51 -12.67 15.31 1.35
N SER A 52 -12.77 14.52 0.28
CA SER A 52 -13.46 13.24 0.27
C SER A 52 -12.87 12.22 1.27
N PRO A 53 -13.61 11.17 1.67
CA PRO A 53 -13.10 10.14 2.57
C PRO A 53 -11.78 9.50 2.09
N ILE A 54 -11.66 9.22 0.79
CA ILE A 54 -10.43 8.65 0.23
C ILE A 54 -9.27 9.66 0.21
N GLY A 55 -9.57 10.94 -0.02
CA GLY A 55 -8.59 12.02 0.08
C GLY A 55 -8.02 12.13 1.49
N GLN A 56 -8.88 12.10 2.50
CA GLN A 56 -8.48 12.12 3.92
C GLN A 56 -7.66 10.88 4.30
N VAL A 57 -8.02 9.69 3.79
CA VAL A 57 -7.25 8.45 3.98
C VAL A 57 -5.85 8.59 3.41
N LEU A 58 -5.71 9.06 2.17
CA LEU A 58 -4.41 9.25 1.52
C LEU A 58 -3.55 10.30 2.24
N GLN A 59 -4.16 11.40 2.70
CA GLN A 59 -3.48 12.43 3.51
C GLN A 59 -2.96 11.87 4.85
N ARG A 60 -3.77 11.04 5.53
CA ARG A 60 -3.36 10.38 6.78
C ARG A 60 -2.21 9.41 6.54
N LEU A 61 -2.30 8.55 5.53
CA LEU A 61 -1.22 7.62 5.16
C LEU A 61 0.07 8.38 4.81
N ALA A 62 -0.03 9.50 4.10
CA ALA A 62 1.13 10.35 3.83
C ALA A 62 1.74 10.94 5.11
N ALA A 63 0.92 11.42 6.05
CA ALA A 63 1.40 11.93 7.34
C ALA A 63 2.13 10.85 8.14
N ILE A 64 1.64 9.61 8.10
CA ILE A 64 2.26 8.45 8.75
C ILE A 64 3.58 8.08 8.06
N ALA A 65 3.61 8.02 6.73
CA ALA A 65 4.83 7.77 5.97
C ALA A 65 5.94 8.79 6.29
N GLN A 66 5.54 10.06 6.48
CA GLN A 66 6.43 11.16 6.89
C GLN A 66 6.83 11.13 8.38
N GLY A 67 6.23 10.25 9.20
CA GLY A 67 6.44 10.21 10.65
C GLY A 67 5.80 11.38 11.41
N ARG A 68 4.85 12.10 10.81
CA ARG A 68 4.12 13.23 11.41
C ARG A 68 2.85 12.80 12.16
N LEU A 69 2.38 11.59 11.91
CA LEU A 69 1.21 11.00 12.56
C LEU A 69 1.56 9.58 13.02
N ILE A 70 1.12 9.23 14.22
CA ILE A 70 1.18 7.88 14.77
C ILE A 70 -0.27 7.39 14.89
N GLU A 71 -0.53 6.17 14.43
CA GLU A 71 -1.86 5.57 14.42
C GLU A 71 -1.73 4.07 14.70
N GLN A 72 -2.84 3.44 15.11
CA GLN A 72 -2.88 1.98 15.33
C GLN A 72 -2.60 1.23 14.04
N ARG A 73 -1.81 0.16 14.13
CA ARG A 73 -1.38 -0.65 12.99
C ARG A 73 -2.56 -1.12 12.15
N GLU A 74 -3.58 -1.66 12.79
CA GLU A 74 -4.75 -2.24 12.14
C GLU A 74 -5.40 -1.20 11.23
N ARG A 75 -5.58 0.02 11.74
CA ARG A 75 -6.15 1.13 10.98
C ARG A 75 -5.26 1.59 9.82
N ILE A 76 -3.93 1.53 9.97
CA ILE A 76 -3.00 1.82 8.87
C ILE A 76 -3.16 0.79 7.76
N LEU A 77 -3.16 -0.50 8.12
CA LEU A 77 -3.28 -1.60 7.18
C LEU A 77 -4.64 -1.60 6.48
N GLU A 78 -5.74 -1.36 7.21
CA GLU A 78 -7.09 -1.20 6.64
C GLU A 78 -7.17 -0.05 5.64
N ASN A 79 -6.56 1.10 5.96
CA ASN A 79 -6.52 2.25 5.07
C ASN A 79 -5.71 1.96 3.79
N ILE A 80 -4.58 1.25 3.90
CA ILE A 80 -3.79 0.82 2.75
C ILE A 80 -4.62 -0.15 1.89
N GLU A 81 -5.25 -1.13 2.52
CA GLU A 81 -6.10 -2.13 1.87
C GLU A 81 -7.26 -1.46 1.10
N LEU A 82 -7.93 -0.48 1.72
CA LEU A 82 -8.99 0.29 1.08
C LEU A 82 -8.51 1.01 -0.19
N VAL A 83 -7.31 1.62 -0.16
CA VAL A 83 -6.73 2.26 -1.35
C VAL A 83 -6.44 1.24 -2.44
N LEU A 84 -5.87 0.08 -2.09
CA LEU A 84 -5.54 -0.98 -3.04
C LEU A 84 -6.81 -1.59 -3.66
N GLN A 85 -7.85 -1.81 -2.87
CA GLN A 85 -9.14 -2.29 -3.35
C GLN A 85 -9.77 -1.34 -4.37
N LEU A 86 -9.77 -0.03 -4.09
CA LEU A 86 -10.29 0.97 -5.04
C LEU A 86 -9.51 1.05 -6.36
N LEU A 87 -8.22 0.70 -6.33
CA LEU A 87 -7.36 0.72 -7.52
C LEU A 87 -7.43 -0.57 -8.34
N PHE A 88 -7.53 -1.72 -7.68
CA PHE A 88 -7.26 -3.02 -8.29
C PHE A 88 -8.41 -4.02 -8.19
N TRP A 89 -9.39 -3.80 -7.32
CA TRP A 89 -10.49 -4.73 -7.15
C TRP A 89 -11.60 -4.47 -8.17
N ALA A 90 -11.61 -5.28 -9.22
CA ALA A 90 -12.63 -5.20 -10.26
C ALA A 90 -14.00 -5.70 -9.74
N PRO A 91 -15.12 -5.06 -10.14
CA PRO A 91 -16.45 -5.55 -9.82
C PRO A 91 -16.65 -7.00 -10.30
N GLY A 92 -17.12 -7.88 -9.42
CA GLY A 92 -17.38 -9.29 -9.72
C GLY A 92 -16.18 -10.22 -9.61
N ALA A 93 -14.99 -9.71 -9.23
CA ALA A 93 -13.85 -10.55 -8.88
C ALA A 93 -13.91 -10.99 -7.41
N GLU A 94 -13.53 -12.24 -7.13
CA GLU A 94 -13.46 -12.78 -5.76
C GLU A 94 -12.29 -12.19 -4.95
N ASP A 95 -11.19 -11.83 -5.63
CA ASP A 95 -9.98 -11.25 -5.05
C ASP A 95 -9.29 -10.33 -6.09
N TYR A 96 -8.24 -9.62 -5.67
CA TYR A 96 -7.42 -8.78 -6.53
C TYR A 96 -5.91 -9.00 -6.30
N SER A 97 -5.13 -8.61 -7.32
CA SER A 97 -3.67 -8.67 -7.26
C SER A 97 -3.06 -7.31 -7.54
N VAL A 98 -2.11 -6.91 -6.69
CA VAL A 98 -1.33 -5.69 -6.90
C VAL A 98 -0.10 -6.00 -7.76
N PRO A 99 0.05 -5.36 -8.95
CA PRO A 99 1.22 -5.58 -9.80
C PRO A 99 2.51 -5.14 -9.10
N ARG A 100 3.63 -5.87 -9.27
CA ARG A 100 4.92 -5.50 -8.65
C ARG A 100 5.38 -4.09 -9.00
N ALA A 101 5.17 -3.69 -10.26
CA ALA A 101 5.52 -2.35 -10.75
C ALA A 101 4.79 -1.22 -10.01
N PHE A 102 3.59 -1.49 -9.45
CA PHE A 102 2.89 -0.48 -8.66
C PHE A 102 3.69 -0.07 -7.41
N TRP A 103 4.35 -1.02 -6.74
CA TRP A 103 5.14 -0.74 -5.53
C TRP A 103 6.37 0.12 -5.81
N GLU A 104 6.80 0.23 -7.07
CA GLU A 104 7.86 1.15 -7.50
C GLU A 104 7.34 2.55 -7.87
N SER A 105 6.02 2.73 -7.99
CA SER A 105 5.41 4.05 -8.21
C SER A 105 5.50 4.94 -6.97
N GLU A 106 5.33 6.25 -7.14
CA GLU A 106 5.36 7.20 -6.02
C GLU A 106 4.28 6.91 -4.96
N LEU A 107 3.07 6.54 -5.38
CA LEU A 107 2.01 6.10 -4.47
C LEU A 107 2.37 4.77 -3.81
N GLY A 108 2.87 3.79 -4.57
CA GLY A 108 3.30 2.51 -4.03
C GLY A 108 4.36 2.67 -2.94
N ARG A 109 5.35 3.55 -3.16
CA ARG A 109 6.38 3.87 -2.16
C ARG A 109 5.81 4.59 -0.94
N LEU A 110 4.87 5.54 -1.13
CA LEU A 110 4.14 6.17 -0.02
C LEU A 110 3.45 5.11 0.86
N LEU A 111 2.71 4.19 0.24
CA LEU A 111 1.99 3.13 0.95
C LEU A 111 2.97 2.14 1.62
N SER A 112 4.05 1.75 0.94
CA SER A 112 5.11 0.91 1.52
C SER A 112 5.73 1.55 2.76
N GLN A 113 6.02 2.85 2.71
CA GLN A 113 6.58 3.58 3.84
C GLN A 113 5.58 3.70 5.00
N ALA A 114 4.31 3.97 4.70
CA ALA A 114 3.26 3.98 5.72
C ALA A 114 3.10 2.59 6.38
N LYS A 115 3.14 1.52 5.57
CA LYS A 115 3.10 0.14 6.04
C LYS A 115 4.29 -0.19 6.94
N PHE A 116 5.51 0.18 6.54
CA PHE A 116 6.70 0.00 7.35
C PHE A 116 6.58 0.69 8.71
N ARG A 117 6.05 1.91 8.75
CA ARG A 117 5.81 2.68 9.98
C ARG A 117 4.73 2.08 10.89
N ALA A 118 3.93 1.14 10.40
CA ALA A 118 2.92 0.44 11.20
C ALA A 118 3.50 -0.68 12.08
N TYR A 119 4.78 -1.04 11.86
CA TYR A 119 5.46 -2.11 12.59
C TYR A 119 6.59 -1.56 13.46
N GLU A 120 6.74 -2.15 14.63
CA GLU A 120 7.88 -1.88 15.50
C GLU A 120 9.13 -2.60 14.99
N PRO A 121 10.34 -2.06 15.23
CA PRO A 121 11.59 -2.68 14.75
C PRO A 121 11.79 -4.13 15.19
N ASN A 122 11.28 -4.50 16.37
CA ASN A 122 11.38 -5.86 16.90
C ASN A 122 10.46 -6.86 16.16
N GLU A 123 9.41 -6.39 15.47
CA GLU A 123 8.48 -7.21 14.70
C GLU A 123 8.99 -7.48 13.28
N LEU A 124 10.10 -6.86 12.89
CA LEU A 124 10.66 -6.97 11.56
C LEU A 124 11.94 -7.81 11.58
N VAL A 125 12.13 -8.60 10.52
CA VAL A 125 13.31 -9.45 10.33
C VAL A 125 13.88 -9.20 8.95
N SER A 126 15.19 -9.00 8.85
CA SER A 126 15.83 -8.88 7.53
C SER A 126 15.74 -10.19 6.74
N ILE A 127 15.77 -10.10 5.41
CA ILE A 127 15.78 -11.28 4.51
C ILE A 127 16.87 -12.29 4.92
N THR A 128 18.08 -11.81 5.23
CA THR A 128 19.20 -12.67 5.66
C THR A 128 18.88 -13.41 6.96
N GLN A 129 18.30 -12.72 7.94
CA GLN A 129 17.94 -13.34 9.21
C GLN A 129 16.77 -14.32 9.05
N ALA A 130 15.78 -14.01 8.20
CA ALA A 130 14.69 -14.92 7.89
C ALA A 130 15.20 -16.22 7.24
N ALA A 131 16.08 -16.10 6.23
CA ALA A 131 16.74 -17.24 5.59
C ALA A 131 17.46 -18.14 6.61
N HIS A 132 18.25 -17.54 7.51
CA HIS A 132 18.94 -18.27 8.57
C HIS A 132 17.97 -18.98 9.53
N ARG A 133 16.92 -18.29 9.99
CA ARG A 133 15.93 -18.85 10.93
C ARG A 133 15.12 -20.01 10.35
N LEU A 134 14.86 -19.96 9.06
CA LEU A 134 14.09 -20.98 8.33
C LEU A 134 14.97 -22.09 7.75
N GLY A 135 16.30 -21.97 7.84
CA GLY A 135 17.23 -22.95 7.28
C GLY A 135 17.21 -23.01 5.75
N VAL A 136 16.86 -21.91 5.08
CA VAL A 136 16.72 -21.85 3.61
C VAL A 136 17.61 -20.77 3.00
N THR A 137 17.72 -20.76 1.67
CA THR A 137 18.47 -19.76 0.93
C THR A 137 17.67 -18.46 0.73
N ARG A 138 18.34 -17.33 0.45
CA ARG A 138 17.67 -16.05 0.14
C ARG A 138 16.73 -16.15 -1.08
N PRO A 139 17.10 -16.82 -2.20
CA PRO A 139 16.15 -17.06 -3.30
C PRO A 139 14.86 -17.74 -2.87
N THR A 140 14.92 -18.67 -1.91
CA THR A 140 13.71 -19.32 -1.35
C THR A 140 12.82 -18.30 -0.62
N ILE A 141 13.42 -17.39 0.14
CA ILE A 141 12.70 -16.31 0.82
C ILE A 141 12.01 -15.39 -0.19
N TYR A 142 12.70 -14.95 -1.24
CA TYR A 142 12.10 -14.12 -2.30
C TYR A 142 10.92 -14.83 -2.98
N ARG A 143 11.08 -16.13 -3.29
CA ARG A 143 9.98 -16.93 -3.83
C ARG A 143 8.78 -17.00 -2.87
N TRP A 144 9.01 -17.16 -1.57
CA TRP A 144 7.92 -17.19 -0.58
C TRP A 144 7.25 -15.83 -0.38
N MET A 145 7.98 -14.72 -0.52
CA MET A 145 7.38 -13.39 -0.57
C MET A 145 6.51 -13.22 -1.82
N ASP A 146 7.00 -13.69 -2.97
CA ASP A 146 6.27 -13.66 -4.25
C ASP A 146 4.99 -14.52 -4.20
N GLU A 147 5.05 -15.66 -3.50
CA GLU A 147 3.92 -16.57 -3.22
C GLU A 147 3.00 -16.06 -2.09
N ARG A 148 3.28 -14.87 -1.52
CA ARG A 148 2.55 -14.28 -0.37
C ARG A 148 2.52 -15.16 0.89
N LYS A 149 3.48 -16.07 1.04
CA LYS A 149 3.66 -16.89 2.27
C LYS A 149 4.37 -16.14 3.37
N LEU A 150 5.15 -15.13 3.01
CA LEU A 150 5.84 -14.23 3.93
C LEU A 150 5.46 -12.81 3.59
N GLU A 151 4.73 -12.16 4.50
CA GLU A 151 4.44 -10.73 4.33
C GLU A 151 5.71 -9.91 4.55
N TYR A 152 5.84 -8.84 3.76
CA TYR A 152 6.99 -7.97 3.81
C TYR A 152 6.59 -6.49 3.75
N VAL A 153 7.54 -5.66 4.20
CA VAL A 153 7.49 -4.21 4.17
C VAL A 153 8.82 -3.67 3.66
N ARG A 154 8.79 -2.50 3.02
CA ARG A 154 9.98 -1.82 2.54
C ARG A 154 10.13 -0.50 3.29
N ASP A 155 11.32 -0.27 3.82
CA ASP A 155 11.73 1.04 4.28
C ASP A 155 12.24 1.82 3.07
N GLU A 156 11.47 2.81 2.61
CA GLU A 156 11.82 3.64 1.46
C GLU A 156 13.02 4.55 1.74
N HIS A 157 13.35 4.80 3.02
CA HIS A 157 14.51 5.63 3.35
C HIS A 157 15.84 4.87 3.16
N SER A 158 15.90 3.61 3.60
CA SER A 158 17.09 2.77 3.42
C SER A 158 17.06 1.88 2.17
N GLY A 159 15.91 1.78 1.50
CA GLY A 159 15.65 0.83 0.41
C GLY A 159 15.61 -0.63 0.87
N ARG A 160 15.65 -0.90 2.17
CA ARG A 160 15.72 -2.26 2.72
C ARG A 160 14.33 -2.86 2.83
N THR A 161 14.26 -4.15 2.51
CA THR A 161 13.05 -4.95 2.70
C THR A 161 13.16 -5.80 3.97
N PHE A 162 12.09 -5.82 4.74
CA PHE A 162 11.93 -6.59 5.96
C PHE A 162 10.72 -7.50 5.86
N ILE A 163 10.78 -8.62 6.56
CA ILE A 163 9.72 -9.63 6.62
C ILE A 163 9.10 -9.55 8.01
N ILE A 164 7.77 -9.74 8.08
CA ILE A 164 7.06 -9.77 9.36
C ILE A 164 7.51 -11.00 10.16
N ARG A 165 8.01 -10.77 11.38
CA ARG A 165 8.58 -11.81 12.25
C ARG A 165 7.58 -12.93 12.52
N ARG A 166 6.32 -12.58 12.77
CA ARG A 166 5.24 -13.53 13.05
C ARG A 166 5.12 -14.59 11.95
N ASP A 167 5.21 -14.17 10.69
CA ASP A 167 5.07 -15.08 9.54
C ASP A 167 6.28 -16.01 9.42
N VAL A 168 7.48 -15.50 9.70
CA VAL A 168 8.70 -16.32 9.78
C VAL A 168 8.58 -17.38 10.87
N GLU A 169 8.02 -17.02 12.03
CA GLU A 169 7.84 -17.93 13.16
C GLU A 169 6.77 -18.99 12.89
N ALA A 170 5.63 -18.60 12.31
CA ALA A 170 4.56 -19.50 11.91
C ALA A 170 5.03 -20.50 10.84
N LEU A 171 5.73 -20.02 9.79
CA LEU A 171 6.25 -20.89 8.74
C LEU A 171 7.32 -21.85 9.28
N ARG A 172 8.14 -21.41 10.23
CA ARG A 172 9.12 -22.29 10.89
C ARG A 172 8.43 -23.42 11.64
N GLN A 173 7.34 -23.14 12.36
CA GLN A 173 6.57 -24.17 13.06
C GLN A 173 5.98 -25.19 12.09
N GLN A 174 5.36 -24.73 10.99
CA GLN A 174 4.81 -25.61 9.94
C GLN A 174 5.87 -26.54 9.32
N LEU A 175 7.08 -26.03 9.09
CA LEU A 175 8.19 -26.83 8.56
C LEU A 175 8.69 -27.88 9.55
N GLN A 176 8.61 -27.61 10.86
CA GLN A 176 8.99 -28.55 11.90
C GLN A 176 7.94 -29.66 12.10
N GLU A 177 6.66 -29.36 11.92
CA GLU A 177 5.56 -30.34 12.02
C GLU A 177 5.49 -31.26 10.81
N SER A 178 6.04 -30.84 9.66
CA SER A 178 6.04 -31.59 8.39
C SER A 178 7.30 -32.45 8.18
N ALA A 179 8.25 -32.44 9.12
CA ALA A 179 9.53 -33.14 9.06
C ALA A 179 9.56 -34.35 10.01
#